data_AF-A0A4R2J4C4-F1
#
_entry.id   AF-A0A4R2J4C4-F1
#
_cell.length_a   1.000
_cell.length_b   1.000
_cell.length_c   1.000
_cell.angle_alpha   90.00
_cell.angle_beta   90.00
_cell.angle_gamma   90.00
#
_symmetry.space_group_name_H-M   'P 1'
#
loop_
_entity.id
_entity.type
_entity.pdbx_description
1 polymer ?
#
loop_
_entity_poly.entity_id
_entity_poly.type
_entity_poly.pdbx_seq_one_letter_code
_entity_poly.pdbx_strand_id
1 'polypeptide(L)'
;MITETDEIASALNYAADQWPDERNSRGKLLVHLIEEGHRALRKQREAAAAKRREAIRRSSGKYDDVYEEGYLEKLREDWPA
;
A
#
# COMPACT_ATOMS: atom_id res chain seq x y z
N MET A 1 29.33 6.87 -13.79
CA MET A 1 29.89 6.61 -12.45
C MET A 1 28.86 7.09 -11.46
N ILE A 2 28.26 6.20 -10.67
CA ILE A 2 27.29 6.58 -9.64
C ILE A 2 28.13 6.98 -8.42
N THR A 3 27.95 8.19 -7.92
CA THR A 3 28.50 8.58 -6.61
C THR A 3 27.67 7.88 -5.56
N GLU A 4 28.23 6.84 -4.96
CA GLU A 4 27.61 6.15 -3.85
C GLU A 4 27.75 7.03 -2.61
N THR A 5 26.60 7.41 -2.04
CA THR A 5 26.58 7.91 -0.66
C THR A 5 26.86 6.73 0.28
N ASP A 6 27.31 7.03 1.50
CA ASP A 6 27.55 5.99 2.52
C ASP A 6 26.30 5.12 2.76
N GLU A 7 25.10 5.72 2.65
CA GLU A 7 23.82 5.03 2.74
C GLU A 7 23.61 4.03 1.59
N ILE A 8 23.90 4.41 0.34
CA ILE A 8 23.80 3.53 -0.82
C ILE A 8 24.81 2.39 -0.70
N ALA A 9 26.03 2.69 -0.24
CA ALA A 9 27.05 1.68 -0.03
C ALA A 9 26.63 0.64 1.02
N SER A 10 26.06 1.09 2.13
CA SER A 10 25.50 0.23 3.18
C SER A 10 24.35 -0.63 2.66
N ALA A 11 23.41 -0.05 1.93
CA ALA A 11 22.28 -0.78 1.35
C ALA A 11 22.73 -1.86 0.37
N LEU A 12 23.74 -1.57 -0.46
CA LEU A 12 24.31 -2.55 -1.40
C LEU A 12 25.10 -3.65 -0.69
N ASN A 13 25.76 -3.35 0.44
CA ASN A 13 26.41 -4.38 1.25
C ASN A 13 25.37 -5.32 1.89
N TYR A 14 24.27 -4.76 2.41
CA TYR A 14 23.15 -5.56 2.90
C TYR A 14 22.52 -6.41 1.79
N ALA A 15 22.36 -5.85 0.59
CA ALA A 15 21.89 -6.59 -0.58
C ALA A 15 22.83 -7.74 -0.93
N ALA A 16 24.15 -7.53 -0.87
CA ALA A 16 25.12 -8.59 -1.14
C ALA A 16 25.04 -9.76 -0.14
N ASP A 17 24.58 -9.52 1.09
CA ASP A 17 24.35 -10.59 2.06
C ASP A 17 23.05 -11.36 1.77
N GLN A 18 22.05 -10.71 1.18
CA GLN A 18 20.80 -11.34 0.74
C GLN A 18 20.93 -12.08 -0.60
N TRP A 19 21.79 -11.58 -1.50
CA TRP A 19 22.07 -12.17 -2.82
C TRP A 19 23.57 -12.46 -3.00
N PRO A 20 24.10 -13.52 -2.35
CA PRO A 20 25.54 -13.80 -2.34
C PRO A 20 26.13 -14.07 -3.73
N ASP A 21 25.36 -14.71 -4.61
CA ASP A 21 25.78 -15.05 -5.98
C ASP A 21 26.09 -13.81 -6.83
N GLU A 22 25.55 -12.65 -6.45
CA GLU A 22 25.70 -11.38 -7.17
C GLU A 22 26.46 -10.33 -6.37
N ARG A 23 27.07 -10.71 -5.24
CA ARG A 23 27.86 -9.83 -4.34
C ARG A 23 28.88 -8.96 -5.05
N ASN A 24 29.49 -9.47 -6.12
CA ASN A 24 30.52 -8.76 -6.89
C ASN A 24 29.96 -7.81 -7.95
N SER A 25 28.63 -7.74 -8.11
CA SER A 25 27.96 -6.94 -9.12
C SER A 25 27.00 -5.92 -8.49
N ARG A 26 27.55 -4.75 -8.14
CA ARG A 26 26.77 -3.66 -7.53
C ARG A 26 25.57 -3.24 -8.38
N GLY A 27 25.72 -3.23 -9.71
CA GLY A 27 24.62 -2.93 -10.62
C GLY A 27 23.45 -3.92 -10.51
N LYS A 28 23.73 -5.21 -10.37
CA LYS A 28 22.68 -6.23 -10.19
C LYS A 28 22.03 -6.16 -8.81
N LEU A 29 22.81 -5.95 -7.76
CA LEU A 29 22.28 -5.73 -6.41
C LEU A 29 21.35 -4.52 -6.36
N LEU A 30 21.68 -3.45 -7.09
CA LEU A 30 20.81 -2.28 -7.21
C LEU A 30 19.49 -2.61 -7.91
N VAL A 31 19.52 -3.43 -8.97
CA VAL A 31 18.30 -3.91 -9.64
C VAL A 31 17.42 -4.69 -8.66
N HIS A 32 17.98 -5.64 -7.91
CA HIS A 32 17.22 -6.39 -6.89
C HIS A 32 16.59 -5.48 -5.84
N LEU A 33 17.35 -4.49 -5.34
CA LEU A 33 16.84 -3.53 -4.37
C LEU A 33 15.68 -2.69 -4.93
N ILE A 34 15.76 -2.27 -6.20
CA ILE A 34 14.69 -1.52 -6.86
C ILE A 34 13.44 -2.39 -7.02
N GLU A 35 13.61 -3.64 -7.42
CA GLU A 35 12.50 -4.58 -7.57
C GLU A 35 11.82 -4.88 -6.23
N GLU A 36 12.59 -5.15 -5.17
CA GLU A 36 12.06 -5.33 -3.82
C GLU A 36 11.39 -4.06 -3.30
N GLY A 37 11.98 -2.89 -3.54
CA GLY A 37 11.37 -1.60 -3.22
C GLY A 37 10.02 -1.42 -3.90
N HIS A 38 9.93 -1.75 -5.20
CA HIS A 38 8.68 -1.71 -5.94
C HIS A 38 7.62 -2.66 -5.35
N ARG A 39 8.01 -3.91 -5.03
CA ARG A 39 7.13 -4.89 -4.38
C ARG A 39 6.62 -4.39 -3.03
N ALA A 40 7.49 -3.80 -2.21
CA ALA A 40 7.16 -3.26 -0.90
C ALA A 40 6.15 -2.10 -0.99
N LEU A 41 6.38 -1.14 -1.90
CA LEU A 41 5.48 0.00 -2.12
C LEU A 41 4.10 -0.46 -2.61
N ARG A 42 4.05 -1.45 -3.50
CA ARG A 42 2.79 -2.02 -3.97
C ARG A 42 2.01 -2.67 -2.83
N LYS A 43 2.66 -3.50 -2.00
CA LYS A 43 2.03 -4.13 -0.83
C LYS A 43 1.50 -3.10 0.16
N GLN A 44 2.24 -2.01 0.41
CA GLN A 44 1.81 -0.93 1.27
C GLN A 44 0.52 -0.26 0.75
N ARG A 45 0.45 0.00 -0.56
CA ARG A 45 -0.74 0.57 -1.21
C ARG A 45 -1.94 -0.37 -1.11
N GLU A 46 -1.74 -1.66 -1.36
CA GLU A 46 -2.80 -2.67 -1.24
C GLU A 46 -3.31 -2.80 0.20
N ALA A 47 -2.42 -2.80 1.19
CA ALA A 47 -2.77 -2.82 2.61
C ALA A 47 -3.56 -1.57 3.03
N ALA A 48 -3.16 -0.38 2.58
CA ALA A 48 -3.89 0.86 2.84
C ALA A 48 -5.30 0.82 2.24
N ALA A 49 -5.43 0.33 1.00
CA ALA A 49 -6.73 0.16 0.35
C ALA A 49 -7.61 -0.87 1.08
N ALA A 50 -7.04 -1.99 1.53
CA ALA A 50 -7.74 -3.01 2.31
C ALA A 50 -8.24 -2.43 3.65
N LYS A 51 -7.39 -1.70 4.38
CA LYS A 51 -7.76 -1.03 5.64
C LYS A 51 -8.92 -0.04 5.44
N ARG A 52 -8.90 0.72 4.35
CA ARG A 52 -10.00 1.64 4.00
C ARG A 52 -11.29 0.88 3.71
N ARG A 53 -11.25 -0.18 2.90
CA ARG A 53 -12.43 -1.00 2.59
C ARG A 53 -13.01 -1.66 3.85
N GLU A 54 -12.16 -2.13 4.75
CA GLU A 54 -12.59 -2.70 6.04
C GLU A 54 -13.31 -1.65 6.89
N ALA A 55 -12.75 -0.44 6.99
CA ALA A 55 -13.38 0.64 7.74
C ALA A 55 -14.78 0.97 7.19
N ILE A 56 -14.92 1.06 5.86
CA ILE A 56 -16.20 1.29 5.18
C ILE A 56 -17.17 0.14 5.46
N ARG A 57 -16.74 -1.12 5.32
CA ARG A 57 -17.60 -2.29 5.54
C ARG A 57 -18.12 -2.33 6.99
N ARG A 58 -17.27 -2.02 7.96
CA ARG A 58 -17.64 -2.00 9.38
C ARG A 58 -18.61 -0.87 9.73
N SER A 59 -18.54 0.27 9.02
CA SER A 59 -19.48 1.37 9.24
C SER A 59 -20.76 1.24 8.42
N SER A 60 -20.70 0.57 7.28
CA SER A 60 -21.86 0.29 6.44
C SER A 60 -22.79 -0.69 7.14
N GLY A 61 -24.09 -0.42 7.11
CA GLY A 61 -25.10 -1.31 7.65
C GLY A 61 -25.18 -1.38 9.18
N LYS A 62 -24.38 -0.59 9.89
CA LYS A 62 -24.40 -0.54 11.37
C LYS A 62 -25.73 -0.03 11.94
N TYR A 63 -26.57 0.61 11.12
CA TYR A 63 -27.84 1.21 11.52
C TYR A 63 -28.99 0.79 10.60
N ASP A 64 -28.85 -0.30 9.85
CA ASP A 64 -29.92 -0.77 8.94
C ASP A 64 -31.19 -1.20 9.72
N ASP A 65 -31.04 -1.47 11.02
CA ASP A 65 -32.10 -1.75 12.00
C ASP A 65 -32.70 -0.47 12.64
N VAL A 66 -32.08 0.69 12.44
CA VAL A 66 -32.54 1.98 12.99
C VAL A 66 -33.49 2.70 12.05
N TYR A 67 -33.42 2.42 10.75
CA TYR A 67 -34.22 3.09 9.73
C TYR A 67 -35.32 2.16 9.21
N GLU A 68 -36.56 2.63 9.25
CA GLU A 68 -37.71 1.90 8.73
C GLU A 68 -37.64 1.72 7.21
N GLU A 69 -38.33 0.71 6.70
CA GLU A 69 -38.49 0.50 5.26
C GLU A 69 -39.10 1.75 4.60
N GLY A 70 -38.48 2.23 3.51
CA GLY A 70 -38.92 3.45 2.81
C GLY A 70 -38.45 4.77 3.44
N TYR A 71 -37.62 4.74 4.48
CA TYR A 71 -37.11 5.97 5.14
C TYR A 71 -36.33 6.88 4.18
N LEU A 72 -35.50 6.30 3.30
CA LEU A 72 -34.68 7.08 2.35
C LEU A 72 -35.53 7.73 1.26
N GLU A 73 -36.58 7.06 0.79
CA GLU A 73 -37.53 7.59 -0.18
C GLU A 73 -38.26 8.81 0.38
N LYS A 74 -38.81 8.70 1.60
CA LYS A 74 -39.43 9.83 2.31
C LYS A 74 -38.47 10.99 2.52
N LEU A 75 -37.23 10.72 2.94
CA LEU A 75 -36.23 11.77 3.16
C LEU A 75 -35.86 12.53 1.88
N ARG A 76 -35.89 11.87 0.72
CA ARG A 76 -35.59 12.49 -0.58
C ARG A 76 -36.72 13.38 -1.08
N GLU A 77 -37.97 13.13 -0.69
CA GLU A 77 -39.11 13.99 -1.04
C GLU A 77 -38.97 15.40 -0.46
N ASP A 78 -38.29 15.54 0.69
CA ASP A 78 -38.07 16.82 1.36
C ASP A 78 -36.87 17.63 0.81
N TRP A 79 -36.09 17.06 -0.11
CA TRP A 79 -34.90 17.74 -0.66
C TRP A 79 -35.23 18.52 -1.94
N PRO A 80 -34.97 19.84 -2.02
CA PRO A 80 -35.18 20.61 -3.24
C PRO A 80 -34.17 20.21 -4.34
N ALA A 81 -34.64 20.09 -5.58
CA ALA A 81 -33.86 19.67 -6.75
C ALA A 81 -32.58 20.50 -6.99
#